data_AF-A0A7W0L9X8-F1
#
_entry.id   AF-A0A7W0L9X8-F1
#
_cell.length_a   1.000
_cell.length_b   1.000
_cell.length_c   1.000
_cell.angle_alpha   90.00
_cell.angle_beta   90.00
_cell.angle_gamma   90.00
#
_symmetry.space_group_name_H-M   'P 1'
#
loop_
_entity.id
_entity.type
_entity.pdbx_description
1 polymer ?
#
loop_
_entity_poly.entity_id
_entity_poly.type
_entity_poly.pdbx_seq_one_letter_code
_entity_poly.pdbx_strand_id
1 'polypeptide(L)'
;MAPDIDSWRSLPIAQQPAWPDQAELATVLTTLSTVPPIVAPSEVDMLRARLAEVAAGRAFLLQGGDCAETFDDNTEPRLRGTTRTLLQMAVVLTYGA
;
A
#
# COMPACT_ATOMS: atom_id res chain seq x y z
N MET A 1 10.75 14.89 -17.25
CA MET A 1 9.28 15.04 -17.31
C MET A 1 8.71 13.76 -16.75
N ALA A 2 8.09 13.78 -15.58
CA ALA A 2 7.41 12.59 -15.09
C ALA A 2 6.33 12.19 -16.12
N PRO A 3 6.14 10.88 -16.39
CA PRO A 3 5.08 10.45 -17.29
C PRO A 3 3.73 10.98 -16.79
N ASP A 4 2.81 11.24 -17.73
CA ASP A 4 1.43 11.56 -17.41
C ASP A 4 0.85 10.46 -16.51
N ILE A 5 0.42 10.86 -15.31
CA ILE A 5 -0.08 9.94 -14.29
C ILE A 5 -1.37 9.23 -14.72
N ASP A 6 -2.08 9.75 -15.72
CA ASP A 6 -3.32 9.16 -16.25
C ASP A 6 -3.10 8.27 -17.49
N SER A 7 -1.87 8.13 -17.98
CA SER A 7 -1.56 7.34 -19.18
C SER A 7 -2.01 5.87 -19.09
N TRP A 8 -2.06 5.29 -17.88
CA TRP A 8 -2.51 3.91 -17.66
C TRP A 8 -3.96 3.66 -18.10
N ARG A 9 -4.82 4.70 -18.15
CA ARG A 9 -6.23 4.58 -18.55
C ARG A 9 -6.40 4.13 -20.00
N SER A 10 -5.37 4.28 -20.83
CA SER A 10 -5.35 3.86 -22.23
C SER A 10 -4.82 2.43 -22.43
N LEU A 11 -4.29 1.80 -21.38
CA LEU A 11 -3.70 0.46 -21.43
C LEU A 11 -4.76 -0.62 -21.16
N PRO A 12 -4.52 -1.87 -21.61
CA PRO A 12 -5.39 -3.00 -21.24
C PRO A 12 -5.46 -3.16 -19.72
N ILE A 13 -6.69 -3.29 -19.19
CA ILE A 13 -6.98 -3.43 -17.77
C ILE A 13 -7.62 -4.79 -17.48
N ALA A 14 -7.16 -5.45 -16.41
CA ALA A 14 -7.74 -6.70 -15.90
C ALA A 14 -8.32 -6.49 -14.49
N GLN A 15 -9.22 -7.37 -14.07
CA GLN A 15 -9.80 -7.40 -12.70
C GLN A 15 -10.52 -6.11 -12.28
N GLN A 16 -11.00 -5.30 -13.22
CA GLN A 16 -11.79 -4.12 -12.90
C GLN A 16 -13.26 -4.50 -12.67
N PRO A 17 -13.89 -3.99 -11.60
CA PRO A 17 -15.32 -4.15 -11.41
C PRO A 17 -16.11 -3.40 -12.48
N ALA A 18 -17.23 -3.99 -12.91
CA ALA A 18 -18.18 -3.35 -13.82
C ALA A 18 -19.12 -2.42 -13.01
N TRP A 19 -18.66 -1.20 -12.70
CA TRP A 19 -19.47 -0.23 -11.97
C TRP A 19 -20.74 0.14 -12.75
N PRO A 20 -21.94 0.02 -12.16
CA PRO A 20 -23.20 0.23 -12.86
C PRO A 20 -23.48 1.71 -13.18
N ASP A 21 -22.99 2.64 -12.35
CA ASP A 21 -23.15 4.08 -12.53
C ASP A 21 -21.78 4.76 -12.68
N GLN A 22 -21.52 5.27 -13.88
CA GLN A 22 -20.28 5.97 -14.20
C GLN A 22 -20.25 7.42 -13.69
N ALA A 23 -21.41 8.05 -13.52
CA ALA A 23 -21.51 9.39 -12.96
C ALA A 23 -21.24 9.38 -11.45
N GLU A 24 -21.76 8.36 -10.75
CA GLU A 24 -21.44 8.13 -9.33
C GLU A 24 -19.94 7.86 -9.15
N LEU A 25 -19.35 6.98 -9.97
CA LEU A 25 -17.91 6.71 -9.97
C LEU A 25 -17.09 8.00 -10.13
N ALA A 26 -17.43 8.85 -11.11
CA ALA A 26 -16.74 10.11 -11.34
C ALA A 26 -16.84 11.07 -10.15
N THR A 27 -18.00 11.09 -9.48
CA THR A 27 -18.24 11.91 -8.28
C THR A 27 -17.39 11.44 -7.11
N VAL A 28 -17.32 10.12 -6.88
CA VAL A 28 -16.48 9.52 -5.84
C VAL A 28 -15.00 9.78 -6.10
N LEU A 29 -14.53 9.59 -7.34
CA LEU A 29 -13.13 9.87 -7.72
C LEU A 29 -12.78 11.35 -7.51
N THR A 30 -13.68 12.28 -7.86
CA THR A 30 -13.49 13.71 -7.62
C THR A 30 -13.36 13.99 -6.13
N THR A 31 -14.23 13.40 -5.32
CA THR A 31 -14.19 13.56 -3.86
C THR A 31 -12.86 13.03 -3.29
N LEU A 32 -12.44 11.82 -3.65
CA LEU A 32 -11.19 11.22 -3.19
C LEU A 32 -9.94 11.97 -3.64
N SER A 33 -9.99 12.72 -4.76
CA SER A 33 -8.87 13.56 -5.18
C SER A 33 -8.62 14.78 -4.28
N THR A 34 -9.58 15.13 -3.42
CA THR A 34 -9.53 16.32 -2.55
C THR A 34 -9.18 16.00 -1.11
N VAL A 35 -9.29 14.74 -0.68
CA VAL A 35 -9.00 14.36 0.70
C VAL A 35 -7.48 14.29 0.95
N PRO A 36 -7.03 14.44 2.20
CA PRO A 36 -5.61 14.29 2.52
C PRO A 36 -5.05 12.93 2.09
N PRO A 37 -3.79 12.87 1.62
CA PRO A 37 -3.15 11.61 1.28
C PRO A 37 -2.93 10.75 2.54
N ILE A 38 -2.91 9.43 2.36
CA ILE A 38 -2.69 8.47 3.46
C ILE A 38 -1.23 8.47 3.94
N VAL A 39 -0.27 8.83 3.08
CA VAL A 39 1.17 8.89 3.40
C VAL A 39 1.79 10.17 2.84
N ALA A 40 2.86 10.64 3.48
CA ALA A 40 3.63 11.80 3.01
C ALA A 40 4.69 11.39 1.96
N PRO A 41 4.99 12.25 0.96
CA PRO A 41 6.02 11.95 -0.05
C PRO A 41 7.40 11.61 0.54
N SER A 42 7.79 12.27 1.64
CA SER A 42 9.06 12.01 2.32
C SER A 42 9.16 10.60 2.90
N GLU A 43 8.04 9.99 3.29
CA GLU A 43 8.00 8.61 3.78
C GLU A 43 8.26 7.62 2.64
N VAL A 44 7.78 7.93 1.43
CA VAL A 44 8.05 7.15 0.21
C VAL A 44 9.52 7.24 -0.18
N ASP A 45 10.12 8.43 -0.13
CA ASP A 45 11.55 8.61 -0.41
C ASP A 45 12.42 7.87 0.62
N MET A 46 12.05 7.91 1.90
CA MET A 46 12.70 7.13 2.95
C MET A 46 12.58 5.62 2.70
N LEU A 47 11.39 5.13 2.33
CA LEU A 47 11.19 3.71 1.99
C LEU A 47 12.01 3.30 0.77
N ARG A 48 12.08 4.14 -0.27
CA ARG A 48 12.90 3.88 -1.47
C ARG A 48 14.38 3.72 -1.10
N ALA A 49 14.92 4.57 -0.23
CA ALA A 49 16.29 4.44 0.24
C ALA A 49 16.51 3.12 0.99
N ARG A 50 15.59 2.71 1.87
CA ARG A 50 15.65 1.41 2.58
C ARG A 50 15.55 0.21 1.63
N LEU A 51 14.70 0.29 0.61
CA LEU A 51 14.59 -0.75 -0.41
C LEU A 51 15.87 -0.86 -1.28
N ALA A 52 16.60 0.24 -1.48
CA ALA A 52 17.89 0.20 -2.14
C ALA A 52 18.94 -0.58 -1.33
N GLU A 53 18.91 -0.49 0.00
CA GLU A 53 19.73 -1.33 0.89
C GLU A 53 19.38 -2.81 0.74
N VAL A 54 18.09 -3.14 0.66
CA VAL A 54 17.61 -4.52 0.42
C VAL A 54 18.12 -5.04 -0.92
N ALA A 55 17.95 -4.26 -2.00
CA ALA A 55 18.40 -4.65 -3.34
C ALA A 55 19.92 -4.86 -3.42
N ALA A 56 20.68 -4.15 -2.60
CA ALA A 56 22.13 -4.30 -2.51
C ALA A 56 22.59 -5.38 -1.52
N GLY A 57 21.66 -6.17 -0.96
CA GLY A 57 21.96 -7.26 -0.03
C GLY A 57 22.39 -6.80 1.36
N ARG A 58 22.10 -5.55 1.74
CA ARG A 58 22.48 -4.96 3.05
C ARG A 58 21.33 -4.94 4.06
N ALA A 59 20.13 -5.32 3.65
CA ALA A 59 18.95 -5.41 4.50
C ALA A 59 17.99 -6.49 3.99
N PHE A 60 17.00 -6.86 4.80
CA PHE A 60 15.95 -7.82 4.47
C PHE A 60 14.57 -7.13 4.45
N LEU A 61 13.69 -7.50 3.51
CA LEU A 61 12.31 -7.01 3.43
C LEU A 61 11.34 -8.04 3.99
N LEU A 62 10.65 -7.70 5.08
CA LEU A 62 9.49 -8.42 5.57
C LEU A 62 8.21 -7.66 5.19
N GLN A 63 7.32 -8.30 4.43
CA GLN A 63 5.99 -7.79 4.09
C GLN A 63 4.94 -8.85 4.42
N GLY A 64 3.84 -8.46 5.06
CA GLY A 64 2.76 -9.37 5.41
C GLY A 64 1.55 -8.65 5.99
N GLY A 65 0.43 -9.35 6.11
CA GLY A 65 -0.85 -8.82 6.56
C GLY A 65 -2.01 -9.76 6.23
N ASP A 66 -3.23 -9.24 6.34
CA ASP A 66 -4.43 -9.96 5.92
C ASP A 66 -4.47 -10.15 4.40
N CYS A 67 -5.08 -11.24 3.92
CA CYS A 67 -5.23 -11.48 2.49
C CYS A 67 -6.22 -10.51 1.84
N ALA A 68 -7.28 -10.17 2.56
CA ALA A 68 -8.26 -9.15 2.21
C ALA A 68 -8.75 -8.52 3.51
N GLU A 69 -8.57 -7.21 3.65
CA GLU A 69 -9.13 -6.46 4.77
C GLU A 69 -10.63 -6.23 4.54
N THR A 70 -11.41 -6.25 5.62
CA THR A 70 -12.84 -5.93 5.59
C THR A 70 -13.11 -4.72 6.47
N PHE A 71 -14.17 -3.96 6.20
CA PHE A 71 -14.52 -2.80 7.02
C PHE A 71 -14.85 -3.19 8.46
N ASP A 72 -15.57 -4.31 8.64
CA ASP A 72 -15.98 -4.81 9.96
C ASP A 72 -14.79 -5.32 10.78
N ASP A 73 -13.78 -5.90 10.12
CA ASP A 73 -12.58 -6.39 10.79
C ASP A 73 -11.52 -5.32 11.02
N ASN A 74 -11.64 -4.13 10.42
CA ASN A 74 -10.68 -3.03 10.59
C ASN A 74 -10.78 -2.38 11.99
N THR A 75 -10.40 -3.16 12.99
CA THR A 75 -10.53 -2.86 14.41
C THR A 75 -9.16 -2.77 15.06
N GLU A 76 -9.08 -1.97 16.11
CA GLU A 76 -7.85 -1.74 16.86
C GLU A 76 -7.18 -3.05 17.37
N PRO A 77 -7.91 -4.05 17.90
CA PRO A 77 -7.32 -5.32 18.31
C PRO A 77 -6.71 -6.09 17.13
N ARG A 78 -7.36 -6.12 15.96
CA ARG A 78 -6.83 -6.79 14.77
C ARG A 78 -5.56 -6.11 14.27
N LEU A 79 -5.58 -4.79 14.12
CA LEU A 79 -4.42 -4.01 13.70
C LEU A 79 -3.22 -4.21 14.64
N ARG A 80 -3.47 -4.21 15.96
CA ARG A 80 -2.43 -4.50 16.96
C ARG A 80 -1.91 -5.92 16.87
N GLY A 81 -2.79 -6.90 16.66
CA GLY A 81 -2.43 -8.31 16.48
C GLY A 81 -1.48 -8.49 15.31
N THR A 82 -1.86 -7.98 14.14
CA THR A 82 -1.04 -8.06 12.91
C THR A 82 0.30 -7.34 13.08
N THR A 83 0.29 -6.12 13.63
CA THR A 83 1.52 -5.34 13.88
C THR A 83 2.46 -6.07 14.84
N ARG A 84 1.93 -6.64 15.93
CA ARG A 84 2.72 -7.42 16.90
C ARG A 84 3.37 -8.62 16.25
N THR A 85 2.62 -9.38 15.45
CA THR A 85 3.15 -10.54 14.73
C THR A 85 4.30 -10.14 13.81
N LEU A 86 4.12 -9.09 13.01
CA LEU A 86 5.16 -8.61 12.10
C LEU A 86 6.42 -8.17 12.85
N LEU A 87 6.28 -7.46 13.98
CA LEU A 87 7.42 -7.06 14.80
C LEU A 87 8.14 -8.27 15.43
N GLN A 88 7.40 -9.27 15.92
CA GLN A 88 7.98 -10.49 16.47
C GLN A 88 8.78 -11.26 15.41
N MET A 89 8.25 -11.37 14.18
CA MET A 89 8.95 -11.98 13.06
C MET A 89 10.19 -11.17 12.67
N ALA A 90 10.08 -9.84 12.62
CA ALA A 90 11.21 -8.96 12.28
C ALA A 90 12.38 -9.13 13.25
N VAL A 91 12.11 -9.27 14.56
CA VAL A 91 13.16 -9.54 15.56
C VAL A 91 13.88 -10.86 15.23
N VAL A 92 13.13 -11.94 14.99
CA VAL A 92 13.72 -13.26 14.67
C VAL A 92 14.53 -13.21 13.37
N LEU A 93 13.99 -12.60 12.31
CA LEU A 93 14.66 -12.48 11.02
C LEU A 93 15.93 -11.63 11.11
N THR A 94 15.96 -10.60 11.96
CA THR A 94 17.15 -9.77 12.15
C THR A 94 18.31 -10.55 12.77
N TYR A 95 18.04 -11.52 13.66
CA TYR A 95 19.10 -12.38 14.21
C TYR A 95 19.58 -13.48 13.26
N GLY A 96 18.73 -13.88 12.30
CA GLY A 96 19.03 -14.96 11.36
C GLY A 96 19.62 -14.50 10.01
N ALA A 97 19.52 -13.20 9.69
CA ALA A 97 19.97 -12.60 8.43
C ALA A 97 21.42 -12.08 8.50
#